data_AF-A0A933MG36-F1
#
_entry.id   AF-A0A933MG36-F1
#
_cell.length_a   1.000
_cell.length_b   1.000
_cell.length_c   1.000
_cell.angle_alpha   90.00
_cell.angle_beta   90.00
_cell.angle_gamma   90.00
#
_symmetry.space_group_name_H-M   'P 1'
#
loop_
_entity.id
_entity.type
_entity.pdbx_description
1 polymer ?
#
loop_
_entity_poly.entity_id
_entity_poly.type
_entity_poly.pdbx_seq_one_letter_code
_entity_poly.pdbx_strand_id
1 'polypeptide(L)'
;MLPILRKAFWLFGVAVLMLGLFLPGYTKLQDLRDKNSDLEKKIKQVNIENSLLQEELKRVTADPVYQEKIAREKMGVVRKGEIPIKIVPEKKR
;
A
#
# COMPACT_ATOMS: atom_id res chain seq x y z
N MET A 1 22.75 -8.78 -57.60
CA MET A 1 21.71 -9.13 -56.60
C MET A 1 22.23 -9.91 -55.40
N LEU A 2 23.04 -10.98 -55.57
CA LEU A 2 23.65 -11.74 -54.45
C LEU A 2 24.39 -10.93 -53.35
N PRO A 3 25.23 -9.91 -53.66
CA PRO A 3 26.00 -9.21 -52.63
C PRO A 3 25.15 -8.26 -51.77
N ILE A 4 24.04 -7.76 -52.31
CA ILE A 4 23.09 -6.91 -51.59
C ILE A 4 22.33 -7.75 -50.56
N LEU A 5 21.93 -8.95 -50.93
CA LEU A 5 21.25 -9.90 -50.03
C LEU A 5 22.17 -10.32 -48.87
N ARG A 6 23.46 -10.55 -49.13
CA ARG A 6 24.46 -10.85 -48.09
C ARG A 6 24.66 -9.68 -47.11
N LYS A 7 24.73 -8.44 -47.61
CA LYS A 7 24.83 -7.24 -46.75
C LYS A 7 23.56 -7.04 -45.91
N ALA A 8 22.39 -7.25 -46.50
CA ALA A 8 21.12 -7.18 -45.78
C ALA A 8 21.02 -8.24 -44.68
N PHE A 9 21.47 -9.47 -44.96
CA PHE A 9 21.52 -10.55 -43.96
C PHE A 9 22.49 -10.25 -42.82
N TRP A 10 23.65 -9.64 -43.12
CA TRP A 10 24.60 -9.22 -42.10
C TRP A 10 24.04 -8.08 -41.23
N LEU A 11 23.42 -7.07 -41.84
CA LEU A 11 22.74 -5.99 -41.10
C LEU A 11 21.60 -6.52 -40.23
N PHE A 12 20.82 -7.47 -40.72
CA PHE A 12 19.77 -8.12 -39.96
C PHE A 12 20.33 -8.90 -38.75
N GLY A 13 21.43 -9.65 -38.94
CA GLY A 13 22.11 -10.36 -37.86
C GLY A 13 22.63 -9.40 -36.78
N VAL A 14 23.22 -8.26 -37.17
CA VAL A 14 23.67 -7.23 -36.23
C VAL A 14 22.49 -6.60 -35.48
N ALA A 15 21.38 -6.31 -36.17
CA ALA A 15 20.18 -5.75 -35.54
C ALA A 15 19.58 -6.71 -34.50
N VAL A 16 19.49 -8.01 -34.82
CA VAL A 16 19.01 -9.03 -33.88
C VAL A 16 19.94 -9.18 -32.68
N LEU A 17 21.26 -9.15 -32.90
CA LEU A 17 22.24 -9.21 -31.82
C LEU A 17 22.14 -7.99 -30.90
N MET A 18 21.97 -6.80 -31.47
CA MET A 18 21.72 -5.58 -30.69
C MET A 18 20.45 -5.72 -29.86
N LEU A 19 19.34 -6.11 -30.47
CA LEU A 19 18.07 -6.30 -29.76
C LEU A 19 18.21 -7.32 -28.63
N GLY A 20 18.85 -8.46 -28.86
CA GLY A 20 19.07 -9.49 -27.84
C GLY A 20 19.88 -9.00 -26.63
N LEU A 21 20.86 -8.11 -26.83
CA LEU A 21 21.65 -7.52 -25.75
C LEU A 21 20.90 -6.42 -24.99
N PHE A 22 20.16 -5.57 -25.71
CA PHE A 22 19.56 -4.36 -25.13
C PHE A 22 18.13 -4.57 -24.58
N LEU A 23 17.34 -5.49 -25.13
CA LEU A 23 15.98 -5.82 -24.67
C LEU A 23 15.92 -6.20 -23.17
N PRO A 24 16.70 -7.16 -22.66
CA PRO A 24 16.59 -7.57 -21.26
C PRO A 24 17.01 -6.48 -20.27
N GLY A 25 17.95 -5.60 -20.68
CA GLY A 25 18.34 -4.45 -19.87
C GLY A 25 17.23 -3.41 -19.77
N TYR A 26 16.55 -3.14 -20.89
CA TYR A 26 15.46 -2.18 -20.94
C TYR A 26 14.23 -2.64 -20.16
N THR A 27 13.82 -3.91 -20.30
CA THR A 27 12.68 -4.47 -19.55
C THR A 27 12.94 -4.46 -18.05
N LYS A 28 14.13 -4.86 -17.61
CA LYS A 28 14.51 -4.82 -16.20
C LYS A 28 14.50 -3.41 -15.63
N LEU A 29 14.94 -2.42 -16.40
CA LEU A 29 14.92 -1.02 -15.97
C LEU A 29 13.48 -0.51 -15.83
N GLN A 30 12.58 -0.89 -16.74
CA GLN A 30 11.17 -0.53 -16.66
C GLN A 30 10.52 -1.14 -15.42
N ASP A 31 10.72 -2.44 -15.17
CA ASP A 31 10.20 -3.12 -13.98
C ASP A 31 10.69 -2.46 -12.68
N LEU A 32 11.96 -2.05 -12.64
CA LEU A 32 12.54 -1.38 -11.48
C LEU A 32 11.93 0.01 -11.27
N ARG A 33 11.65 0.75 -12.35
CA ARG A 33 10.99 2.06 -12.28
C ARG A 33 9.57 1.94 -11.75
N ASP A 34 8.82 0.97 -12.24
CA ASP A 34 7.44 0.74 -11.81
C ASP A 34 7.39 0.32 -10.34
N LYS A 35 8.27 -0.61 -9.93
CA LYS A 35 8.42 -0.99 -8.52
C LYS A 35 8.81 0.18 -7.63
N ASN A 36 9.72 1.05 -8.09
CA ASN A 36 10.11 2.22 -7.31
C ASN A 36 8.94 3.19 -7.14
N SER A 37 8.16 3.46 -8.20
CA SER A 37 6.97 4.30 -8.11
C SER A 37 5.93 3.76 -7.14
N ASP A 38 5.68 2.46 -7.17
CA ASP A 38 4.73 1.81 -6.25
C ASP A 38 5.21 1.83 -4.80
N LEU A 39 6.50 1.63 -4.56
CA LEU A 39 7.09 1.75 -3.23
C LEU A 39 6.99 3.18 -2.71
N GLU A 40 7.27 4.19 -3.53
CA GLU A 40 7.11 5.59 -3.14
C GLU A 40 5.67 5.93 -2.75
N LYS A 41 4.67 5.42 -3.50
CA LYS A 41 3.26 5.59 -3.15
C LYS A 41 2.93 4.94 -1.80
N LYS A 42 3.40 3.71 -1.58
CA LYS A 42 3.19 2.99 -0.31
C LYS A 42 3.84 3.73 0.87
N ILE A 43 5.06 4.24 0.70
CA ILE A 43 5.74 5.03 1.72
C ILE A 43 4.92 6.27 2.06
N LYS A 44 4.43 7.00 1.05
CA LYS A 44 3.57 8.17 1.27
C LYS A 44 2.30 7.81 2.04
N GLN A 45 1.61 6.74 1.63
CA GLN A 45 0.38 6.29 2.30
C GLN A 45 0.64 5.93 3.76
N VAL A 46 1.65 5.09 4.03
CA VAL A 46 1.99 4.66 5.40
C VAL A 46 2.42 5.83 6.28
N ASN A 47 3.13 6.81 5.72
CA ASN A 47 3.50 8.01 6.47
C ASN A 47 2.29 8.87 6.84
N ILE A 48 1.31 9.00 5.93
CA ILE A 48 0.05 9.70 6.22
C ILE A 48 -0.71 8.95 7.33
N GLU A 49 -0.89 7.64 7.21
CA GLU A 49 -1.56 6.82 8.23
C GLU A 49 -0.87 6.93 9.59
N ASN A 50 0.47 6.85 9.62
CA ASN A 50 1.24 7.03 10.86
C ASN A 50 1.02 8.41 11.49
N SER A 51 1.00 9.48 10.69
CA SER A 51 0.77 10.84 11.20
C SER A 51 -0.61 10.99 11.83
N LEU A 52 -1.65 10.45 11.18
CA LEU A 52 -3.03 10.44 11.68
C LEU A 52 -3.15 9.65 12.99
N LEU A 53 -2.54 8.47 13.06
CA LEU A 53 -2.52 7.63 14.26
C LEU A 53 -1.77 8.32 15.42
N GLN A 54 -0.67 9.02 15.12
CA GLN A 54 0.06 9.78 16.15
C GLN A 54 -0.78 10.95 16.68
N GLU A 55 -1.52 11.65 15.83
CA GLU A 55 -2.45 12.69 16.28
C GLU A 55 -3.58 12.09 17.14
N GLU A 56 -4.13 10.95 16.74
CA GLU A 56 -5.13 10.24 17.53
C GLU A 56 -4.59 9.81 18.88
N LEU A 57 -3.38 9.24 18.94
CA LEU A 57 -2.69 8.90 20.19
C LEU A 57 -2.49 10.12 21.08
N LYS A 58 -2.12 11.28 20.53
CA LYS A 58 -2.02 12.52 21.30
C LYS A 58 -3.37 12.94 21.89
N ARG A 59 -4.45 12.84 21.11
CA ARG A 59 -5.82 13.14 21.60
C ARG A 59 -6.23 12.18 22.73
N VAL A 60 -5.95 10.89 22.56
CA VAL A 60 -6.26 9.86 23.58
C VAL A 60 -5.43 10.08 24.84
N THR A 61 -4.14 10.38 24.72
CA THR A 61 -3.24 10.52 25.88
C THR A 61 -3.45 11.83 26.65
N ALA A 62 -3.88 12.91 25.99
CA ALA A 62 -4.05 14.21 26.62
C ALA A 62 -5.38 14.39 27.37
N ASP A 63 -6.42 13.60 27.07
CA ASP A 63 -7.74 13.74 27.69
C ASP A 63 -8.12 12.54 28.59
N PRO A 64 -8.07 12.71 29.93
CA PRO A 64 -8.48 11.68 30.89
C PRO A 64 -9.94 11.23 30.73
N VAL A 65 -10.83 12.12 30.29
CA VAL A 65 -12.26 11.81 30.10
C VAL A 65 -12.45 10.91 28.88
N TYR A 66 -11.67 11.14 27.82
CA TYR A 66 -11.68 10.30 26.63
C TYR A 66 -11.09 8.91 26.89
N GLN A 67 -10.04 8.82 27.71
CA GLN A 67 -9.49 7.53 28.17
C GLN A 67 -10.51 6.73 28.98
N GLU A 68 -11.20 7.38 29.92
CA GLU A 68 -12.26 6.75 30.71
C GLU A 68 -13.38 6.22 29.80
N LYS A 69 -13.78 7.00 28.78
CA LYS A 69 -14.80 6.59 27.81
C LYS A 69 -14.37 5.34 27.02
N ILE A 70 -13.16 5.33 26.46
CA ILE A 70 -12.64 4.16 25.70
C ILE A 70 -12.51 2.94 26.60
N ALA A 71 -12.03 3.10 27.83
CA ALA A 71 -11.91 2.01 28.80
C ALA A 71 -13.29 1.43 29.14
N ARG A 72 -14.30 2.29 29.38
CA ARG A 72 -15.69 1.87 29.64
C ARG A 72 -16.28 1.08 28.48
N GLU A 73 -16.07 1.55 27.25
CA GLU A 73 -16.59 0.92 26.04
C GLU A 73 -15.94 -0.46 25.79
N LYS A 74 -14.61 -0.57 25.96
CA LYS A 74 -13.89 -1.85 25.83
C LYS A 74 -14.22 -2.85 26.93
N MET A 75 -14.39 -2.38 28.16
CA MET A 75 -14.67 -3.24 29.32
C MET A 75 -16.17 -3.59 29.45
N GLY A 76 -17.05 -2.92 28.69
CA GLY A 76 -18.50 -3.09 28.79
C GLY A 76 -19.08 -2.60 30.12
N VAL A 77 -18.41 -1.64 30.78
CA VAL A 77 -18.80 -1.13 32.09
C VAL A 77 -19.33 0.30 31.98
N VAL A 78 -20.32 0.64 32.80
CA VAL A 78 -20.95 1.97 32.87
C VAL A 78 -20.47 2.73 34.10
N ARG A 79 -20.72 4.04 34.17
CA ARG A 79 -20.29 4.85 35.32
C ARG A 79 -21.06 4.43 36.58
N LYS A 80 -20.47 4.67 37.75
CA LYS A 80 -21.15 4.42 39.04
C LYS A 80 -22.45 5.22 39.08
N GLY A 81 -23.60 4.52 39.11
CA GLY A 81 -24.94 5.12 39.11
C GLY A 81 -25.70 5.04 37.78
N GLU A 82 -25.07 4.55 36.70
CA GLU A 82 -25.73 4.30 35.41
C GLU A 82 -26.21 2.84 35.30
N ILE A 83 -27.26 2.58 34.50
CA ILE A 83 -27.84 1.25 34.28
C ILE A 83 -27.53 0.81 32.84
N PRO A 84 -26.81 -0.31 32.62
CA PRO A 84 -26.55 -0.81 31.28
C PRO A 84 -27.81 -1.44 30.67
N ILE A 85 -28.30 -0.92 29.54
CA ILE A 85 -29.45 -1.46 28.79
C ILE A 85 -28.92 -2.22 27.58
N LYS A 86 -29.23 -3.52 27.49
CA LYS A 86 -28.90 -4.35 26.32
C LYS A 86 -30.18 -4.67 25.56
N ILE A 87 -30.33 -4.13 24.36
CA ILE A 87 -31.47 -4.42 23.48
C ILE A 87 -31.18 -5.76 22.78
N VAL A 88 -31.99 -6.79 23.08
CA VAL A 88 -31.86 -8.11 22.44
C VAL A 88 -32.97 -8.22 21.40
N PRO A 89 -32.65 -8.40 20.10
CA PRO A 89 -33.68 -8.54 19.09
C PRO A 89 -34.46 -9.85 19.28
N GLU A 90 -35.78 -9.76 19.15
CA GLU A 90 -36.68 -10.89 19.35
C GLU A 90 -36.40 -11.96 18.28
N LYS A 91 -36.07 -13.18 18.74
CA LYS A 91 -35.75 -14.30 17.86
C LYS A 91 -37.04 -14.76 17.19
N LYS A 92 -37.30 -14.33 15.95
CA LYS A 92 -38.39 -14.87 15.12
C LYS A 92 -38.21 -16.39 15.03
N ARG A 93 -39.15 -17.13 15.63
CA ARG A 93 -39.27 -18.59 15.53
C ARG A 93 -39.81 -18.99 14.17
#